data_AF-A0A7Y5BNW5-F1
#
_entry.id   AF-A0A7Y5BNW5-F1
#
_cell.length_a   1.000
_cell.length_b   1.000
_cell.length_c   1.000
_cell.angle_alpha   90.00
_cell.angle_beta   90.00
_cell.angle_gamma   90.00
#
_symmetry.space_group_name_H-M   'P 1'
#
loop_
_entity.id
_entity.type
_entity.pdbx_description
1 polymer ?
#
loop_
_entity_poly.entity_id
_entity_poly.type
_entity_poly.pdbx_seq_one_letter_code
_entity_poly.pdbx_strand_id
1 'polypeptide(L)'
;MNLQAYYGIYYMMGFVLHVQEMDGLLVAAVPGVPAGYEIILTPQSNDTFVMHGGPLDNAPLTFTRNPAGEITGATVAHFDFTKISSEKAATLPISERYPGPDFTLTPEKETAFQHLLDTITTAPTGAWIPYDLPYPKHEFIQYLMARDLFIFHGSNKQDIETFVPIRTSVELYDKRGIGNLPAIYGTHDGLWAMFFAIVNRGQLRGSIRNGVTYFHNRTGAQLPIYNFSINQEQLPEKPWTEGALYFFPREKFERQRFTETNYANEWACTEAIPPLAKLHLHPEDFPFLEQIGGHDDSALEKAGKLSHAVRQITLTATLNGDQFTLTVPHTPENLQLLTEFQEVQQTFIPAATISITPAETSLLFTVQNLPPAYQHVYAETYKDLLSA
;
A
#
# COMPACT_ATOMS: atom_id res chain seq x y z
N MET A 1 -2.14 3.80 36.20
CA MET A 1 -3.01 3.59 35.04
C MET A 1 -3.36 2.11 34.98
N ASN A 2 -4.63 1.72 34.80
CA ASN A 2 -5.00 0.30 34.67
C ASN A 2 -4.72 -0.16 33.23
N LEU A 3 -3.58 -0.82 32.99
CA LEU A 3 -3.16 -1.25 31.66
C LEU A 3 -4.13 -2.27 31.03
N GLN A 4 -4.82 -3.06 31.85
CA GLN A 4 -5.75 -4.10 31.38
C GLN A 4 -6.92 -3.53 30.58
N ALA A 5 -7.29 -2.27 30.82
CA ALA A 5 -8.36 -1.60 30.07
C ALA A 5 -8.04 -1.48 28.57
N TYR A 6 -6.75 -1.44 28.19
CA TYR A 6 -6.30 -1.27 26.81
C TYR A 6 -6.11 -2.58 26.07
N TYR A 7 -6.09 -3.72 26.77
CA TYR A 7 -5.85 -5.01 26.12
C TYR A 7 -6.93 -5.34 25.10
N GLY A 8 -6.53 -6.02 24.02
CA GLY A 8 -7.43 -6.54 23.02
C GLY A 8 -6.86 -6.49 21.61
N ILE A 9 -7.73 -6.78 20.64
CA ILE A 9 -7.38 -6.81 19.23
C ILE A 9 -7.94 -5.55 18.58
N TYR A 10 -7.09 -4.82 17.89
CA TYR A 10 -7.42 -3.58 17.19
C TYR A 10 -7.20 -3.79 15.71
N TYR A 11 -8.20 -3.48 14.90
CA TYR A 11 -8.21 -3.77 13.47
C TYR A 11 -8.41 -2.51 12.65
N MET A 12 -7.65 -2.42 11.56
CA MET A 12 -7.80 -1.42 10.52
C MET A 12 -7.40 -2.05 9.18
N MET A 13 -8.35 -2.21 8.26
CA MET A 13 -8.08 -2.48 6.84
C MET A 13 -7.03 -3.59 6.56
N GLY A 14 -7.21 -4.78 7.13
CA GLY A 14 -6.27 -5.91 7.00
C GLY A 14 -5.07 -5.86 7.95
N PHE A 15 -4.90 -4.76 8.69
CA PHE A 15 -3.90 -4.61 9.73
C PHE A 15 -4.48 -4.89 11.11
N VAL A 16 -3.73 -5.63 11.93
CA VAL A 16 -4.14 -6.06 13.27
C VAL A 16 -3.04 -5.73 14.27
N LEU A 17 -3.44 -5.13 15.39
CA LEU A 17 -2.62 -4.91 16.58
C LEU A 17 -3.18 -5.72 17.75
N HIS A 18 -2.36 -6.56 18.36
CA HIS A 18 -2.65 -7.25 19.61
C HIS A 18 -2.02 -6.45 20.74
N VAL A 19 -2.85 -5.68 21.46
CA VAL A 19 -2.40 -4.90 22.61
C VAL A 19 -2.50 -5.76 23.86
N GLN A 20 -1.39 -5.92 24.57
CA GLN A 20 -1.26 -6.73 25.77
C GLN A 20 -0.14 -6.22 26.68
N GLU A 21 0.01 -6.83 27.85
CA GLU A 21 1.16 -6.56 28.72
C GLU A 21 2.26 -7.60 28.51
N MET A 22 3.51 -7.12 28.48
CA MET A 22 4.72 -7.94 28.39
C MET A 22 5.80 -7.28 29.25
N ASP A 23 6.35 -8.03 30.23
CA ASP A 23 7.35 -7.54 31.18
C ASP A 23 6.96 -6.23 31.90
N GLY A 24 5.68 -6.07 32.25
CA GLY A 24 5.16 -4.86 32.91
C GLY A 24 4.99 -3.64 31.98
N LEU A 25 5.19 -3.82 30.67
CA LEU A 25 5.00 -2.79 29.65
C LEU A 25 3.77 -3.09 28.80
N LEU A 26 3.06 -2.04 28.39
CA LEU A 26 2.01 -2.17 27.38
C LEU A 26 2.69 -2.28 26.01
N VAL A 27 2.38 -3.33 25.26
CA VAL A 27 2.94 -3.57 23.93
C VAL A 27 1.84 -3.83 22.92
N ALA A 28 2.08 -3.46 21.67
CA ALA A 28 1.26 -3.83 20.52
C ALA A 28 2.05 -4.78 19.61
N ALA A 29 1.64 -6.05 19.60
CA ALA A 29 2.20 -7.06 18.71
C ALA A 29 1.45 -7.09 17.38
N VAL A 30 2.17 -7.30 16.28
CA VAL A 30 1.61 -7.42 14.93
C VAL A 30 1.73 -8.88 14.50
N PRO A 31 0.64 -9.56 14.07
CA PRO A 31 0.73 -10.93 13.60
C PRO A 31 1.77 -11.10 12.48
N GLY A 32 2.64 -12.11 12.62
CA GLY A 32 3.77 -12.39 11.73
C GLY A 32 5.07 -11.65 12.07
N VAL A 33 5.05 -10.73 13.04
CA VAL A 33 6.27 -10.11 13.58
C VAL A 33 6.83 -10.97 14.71
N PRO A 34 8.12 -11.36 14.67
CA PRO A 34 8.74 -12.19 15.70
C PRO A 34 8.71 -11.55 17.09
N ALA A 35 8.75 -12.40 18.12
CA ALA A 35 8.87 -11.95 19.50
C ALA A 35 10.15 -11.12 19.70
N GLY A 36 10.06 -10.06 20.51
CA GLY A 36 11.14 -9.10 20.74
C GLY A 36 11.11 -7.88 19.80
N TYR A 37 10.23 -7.86 18.81
CA TYR A 37 9.97 -6.73 17.89
C TYR A 37 8.59 -6.11 18.12
N GLU A 38 7.98 -6.33 19.28
CA GLU A 38 6.71 -5.70 19.64
C GLU A 38 6.87 -4.18 19.77
N ILE A 39 5.81 -3.44 19.41
CA ILE A 39 5.79 -2.00 19.56
C ILE A 39 5.52 -1.66 21.03
N ILE A 40 6.43 -0.95 21.69
CA ILE A 40 6.24 -0.53 23.08
C ILE A 40 5.37 0.73 23.11
N LEU A 41 4.37 0.75 23.98
CA LEU A 41 3.48 1.90 24.17
C LEU A 41 3.82 2.58 25.50
N THR A 42 4.57 3.67 25.44
CA THR A 42 4.96 4.45 26.62
C THR A 42 3.88 5.49 26.94
N PRO A 43 3.32 5.55 28.16
CA PRO A 43 2.26 6.50 28.50
C PRO A 43 2.76 7.94 28.40
N GLN A 44 1.97 8.82 27.78
CA GLN A 44 2.25 10.26 27.67
C GLN A 44 1.28 11.07 28.54
N SER A 45 -0.03 10.98 28.26
CA SER A 45 -1.08 11.63 29.04
C SER A 45 -2.44 11.00 28.73
N ASN A 46 -3.33 10.89 29.73
CA ASN A 46 -4.65 10.28 29.57
C ASN A 46 -4.58 8.88 28.91
N ASP A 47 -5.32 8.69 27.81
CA ASP A 47 -5.34 7.50 26.96
C ASP A 47 -4.36 7.59 25.77
N THR A 48 -3.39 8.50 25.82
CA THR A 48 -2.37 8.71 24.79
C THR A 48 -1.02 8.12 25.21
N PHE A 49 -0.42 7.38 24.27
CA PHE A 49 0.85 6.70 24.38
C PHE A 49 1.76 7.09 23.21
N VAL A 50 3.07 6.98 23.38
CA VAL A 50 4.06 7.06 22.30
C VAL A 50 4.44 5.65 21.88
N MET A 51 4.45 5.39 20.58
CA MET A 51 4.87 4.12 20.00
C MET A 51 6.39 4.04 19.86
N HIS A 52 6.99 2.90 20.19
CA HIS A 52 8.41 2.64 19.99
C HIS A 52 8.66 1.28 19.30
N GLY A 53 9.50 1.24 18.26
CA GLY A 53 9.95 0.01 17.61
C GLY A 53 9.14 -0.47 16.40
N GLY A 54 8.24 0.35 15.86
CA GLY A 54 7.40 0.00 14.69
C GLY A 54 7.46 1.03 13.56
N PRO A 55 6.64 0.87 12.50
CA PRO A 55 6.63 1.80 11.36
C PRO A 55 6.22 3.23 11.68
N LEU A 56 5.53 3.40 12.81
CA LEU A 56 5.08 4.69 13.34
C LEU A 56 5.87 5.01 14.62
N ASP A 57 7.17 4.69 14.64
CA ASP A 57 8.06 5.01 15.74
C ASP A 57 7.96 6.49 16.10
N ASN A 58 7.84 6.77 17.40
CA ASN A 58 7.62 8.08 18.01
C ASN A 58 6.28 8.74 17.71
N ALA A 59 5.34 8.07 17.02
CA ALA A 59 4.01 8.61 16.80
C ALA A 59 3.14 8.50 18.07
N PRO A 60 2.27 9.48 18.33
CA PRO A 60 1.26 9.37 19.38
C PRO A 60 0.14 8.43 18.93
N LEU A 61 -0.18 7.46 19.79
CA LEU A 61 -1.35 6.60 19.69
C LEU A 61 -2.32 6.96 20.81
N THR A 62 -3.56 7.32 20.47
CA THR A 62 -4.59 7.69 21.44
C THR A 62 -5.72 6.68 21.39
N PHE A 63 -6.03 6.04 22.53
CA PHE A 63 -7.20 5.17 22.62
C PHE A 63 -8.48 5.96 22.79
N THR A 64 -9.56 5.46 22.20
CA THR A 64 -10.89 6.08 22.24
C THR A 64 -11.80 5.30 23.18
N ARG A 65 -12.57 6.02 24.01
CA ARG A 65 -13.57 5.44 24.91
C ARG A 65 -14.99 5.77 24.48
N ASN A 66 -15.93 4.86 24.80
CA ASN A 66 -17.37 5.15 24.74
C ASN A 66 -17.84 5.92 26.00
N PRO A 67 -19.10 6.40 26.06
CA PRO A 67 -19.63 7.10 27.23
C PRO A 67 -19.65 6.28 28.53
N ALA A 68 -19.61 4.95 28.45
CA ALA A 68 -19.48 4.06 29.61
C ALA A 68 -18.03 3.93 30.11
N GLY A 69 -17.06 4.57 29.42
CA GLY A 69 -15.65 4.55 29.76
C GLY A 69 -14.88 3.34 29.21
N GLU A 70 -15.46 2.54 28.34
CA GLU A 70 -14.81 1.36 27.75
C GLU A 70 -14.01 1.73 26.51
N ILE A 71 -12.82 1.13 26.34
CA ILE A 71 -11.98 1.35 25.15
C ILE A 71 -12.62 0.67 23.94
N THR A 72 -12.92 1.44 22.89
CA THR A 72 -13.57 0.97 21.66
C THR A 72 -12.66 1.03 20.43
N GLY A 73 -11.52 1.71 20.53
CA GLY A 73 -10.60 1.87 19.40
C GLY A 73 -9.33 2.59 19.78
N ALA A 74 -8.50 2.87 18.77
CA ALA A 74 -7.30 3.67 18.89
C ALA A 74 -7.02 4.42 17.59
N THR A 75 -6.42 5.60 17.68
CA THR A 75 -6.00 6.39 16.53
C THR A 75 -4.51 6.67 16.63
N VAL A 76 -3.77 6.44 15.53
CA VAL A 76 -2.37 6.84 15.37
C VAL A 76 -2.21 7.55 14.04
N ALA A 77 -1.62 8.75 14.06
CA ALA A 77 -1.58 9.64 12.90
C ALA A 77 -2.98 9.83 12.28
N HIS A 78 -3.24 9.29 11.09
CA HIS A 78 -4.53 9.37 10.38
C HIS A 78 -5.22 7.99 10.23
N PHE A 79 -4.75 7.01 11.01
CA PHE A 79 -5.20 5.63 11.01
C PHE A 79 -6.09 5.38 12.21
N ASP A 80 -7.32 4.93 11.95
CA ASP A 80 -8.32 4.63 12.96
C ASP A 80 -8.51 3.12 13.09
N PHE A 81 -8.22 2.61 14.27
CA PHE A 81 -8.37 1.22 14.63
C PHE A 81 -9.64 1.01 15.45
N THR A 82 -10.40 0.00 15.08
CA THR A 82 -11.56 -0.45 15.87
C THR A 82 -11.15 -1.62 16.75
N LYS A 83 -11.51 -1.58 18.03
CA LYS A 83 -11.35 -2.74 18.92
C LYS A 83 -12.38 -3.80 18.52
N ILE A 84 -11.92 -5.02 18.28
CA ILE A 84 -12.76 -6.15 17.84
C ILE A 84 -12.61 -7.34 18.80
N SER A 85 -13.59 -8.23 18.76
CA SER A 85 -13.53 -9.49 19.51
C SER A 85 -12.60 -10.50 18.84
N SER A 86 -12.14 -11.49 19.61
CA SER A 86 -11.30 -12.58 19.10
C SER A 86 -12.00 -13.43 18.04
N GLU A 87 -13.31 -13.63 18.16
CA GLU A 87 -14.11 -14.36 17.17
C GLU A 87 -14.14 -13.62 15.84
N LYS A 88 -14.35 -12.29 15.87
CA LYS A 88 -14.30 -11.47 14.66
C LYS A 88 -12.91 -11.49 14.04
N ALA A 89 -11.85 -11.36 14.85
CA ALA A 89 -10.47 -11.39 14.39
C ALA A 89 -10.13 -12.68 13.64
N ALA A 90 -10.62 -13.84 14.12
CA ALA A 90 -10.39 -15.14 13.50
C ALA A 90 -11.04 -15.30 12.10
N THR A 91 -12.02 -14.46 11.76
CA THR A 91 -12.69 -14.48 10.45
C THR A 91 -12.15 -13.47 9.46
N LEU A 92 -11.28 -12.55 9.90
CA LEU A 92 -10.79 -11.49 9.02
C LEU A 92 -9.69 -12.01 8.11
N PRO A 93 -9.68 -11.60 6.83
CA PRO A 93 -8.56 -11.88 5.95
C PRO A 93 -7.37 -11.01 6.37
N ILE A 94 -6.46 -11.59 7.16
CA ILE A 94 -5.22 -10.93 7.56
C ILE A 94 -4.16 -11.34 6.54
N SER A 95 -3.56 -10.36 5.85
CA SER A 95 -2.42 -10.63 4.99
C SER A 95 -1.30 -11.24 5.82
N GLU A 96 -0.78 -12.37 5.36
CA GLU A 96 0.40 -12.98 5.98
C GLU A 96 1.59 -12.02 5.91
N ARG A 97 2.42 -12.09 6.94
CA ARG A 97 3.58 -11.23 7.12
C ARG A 97 4.80 -12.08 7.36
N TYR A 98 5.88 -11.76 6.66
CA TYR A 98 7.09 -12.58 6.66
C TYR A 98 8.33 -11.71 6.90
N PRO A 99 9.28 -12.15 7.72
CA PRO A 99 10.59 -11.52 7.76
C PRO A 99 11.29 -11.63 6.40
N GLY A 100 12.22 -10.72 6.14
CA GLY A 100 13.13 -10.82 5.00
C GLY A 100 13.87 -12.16 4.95
N PRO A 101 14.23 -12.67 3.76
CA PRO A 101 15.04 -13.87 3.66
C PRO A 101 16.40 -13.66 4.33
N ASP A 102 16.90 -14.72 4.97
CA ASP A 102 18.22 -14.69 5.59
C ASP A 102 19.29 -14.38 4.55
N PHE A 103 20.17 -13.44 4.87
CA PHE A 103 21.28 -13.05 4.02
C PHE A 103 22.59 -13.10 4.78
N THR A 104 23.46 -14.00 4.34
CA THR A 104 24.84 -14.10 4.85
C THR A 104 25.80 -13.64 3.76
N LEU A 105 26.46 -12.51 4.01
CA LEU A 105 27.49 -11.96 3.12
C LEU A 105 28.84 -12.59 3.45
N THR A 106 29.27 -13.54 2.62
CA THR A 106 30.63 -14.10 2.69
C THR A 106 31.61 -13.21 1.89
N PRO A 107 32.94 -13.28 2.15
CA PRO A 107 33.92 -12.53 1.37
C PRO A 107 33.86 -12.78 -0.15
N GLU A 108 33.52 -14.01 -0.55
CA GLU A 108 33.37 -14.39 -1.96
C GLU A 108 32.13 -13.74 -2.59
N LYS A 109 30.99 -13.73 -1.88
CA LYS A 109 29.78 -13.02 -2.30
C LYS A 109 30.03 -11.52 -2.39
N GLU A 110 30.68 -10.94 -1.39
CA GLU A 110 31.01 -9.52 -1.37
C GLU A 110 31.86 -9.12 -2.58
N THR A 111 32.92 -9.89 -2.86
CA THR A 111 33.78 -9.62 -4.02
C THR A 111 33.00 -9.72 -5.34
N ALA A 112 32.18 -10.76 -5.50
CA ALA A 112 31.39 -10.96 -6.72
C ALA A 112 30.32 -9.87 -6.92
N PHE A 113 29.60 -9.51 -5.85
CA PHE A 113 28.58 -8.47 -5.89
C PHE A 113 29.19 -7.08 -6.05
N GLN A 114 30.37 -6.82 -5.45
CA GLN A 114 31.08 -5.56 -5.66
C GLN A 114 31.49 -5.40 -7.13
N HIS A 115 31.98 -6.45 -7.78
CA HIS A 115 32.31 -6.40 -9.20
C HIS A 115 31.08 -6.01 -10.05
N LEU A 116 29.91 -6.59 -9.80
CA LEU A 116 28.68 -6.18 -10.48
C LEU A 116 28.31 -4.72 -10.16
N LEU A 117 28.41 -4.30 -8.91
CA LEU A 117 28.13 -2.91 -8.52
C LEU A 117 29.06 -1.91 -9.22
N ASP A 118 30.35 -2.22 -9.35
CA ASP A 118 31.32 -1.37 -10.03
C ASP A 118 30.95 -1.18 -11.50
N THR A 119 30.42 -2.21 -12.17
CA THR A 119 29.93 -2.09 -13.55
C THR A 119 28.74 -1.14 -13.68
N ILE A 120 27.83 -1.13 -12.70
CA ILE A 120 26.67 -0.23 -12.69
C ILE A 120 27.09 1.22 -12.46
N THR A 121 28.05 1.44 -11.55
CA THR A 121 28.40 2.79 -11.08
C THR A 121 29.46 3.50 -11.93
N THR A 122 30.36 2.75 -12.57
CA THR A 122 31.46 3.34 -13.36
C THR A 122 31.03 3.74 -14.77
N ALA A 123 30.06 3.03 -15.36
CA ALA A 123 29.55 3.31 -16.70
C ALA A 123 28.04 3.01 -16.79
N PRO A 124 27.17 3.88 -16.22
CA PRO A 124 25.74 3.68 -16.27
C PRO A 124 25.25 3.84 -17.72
N THR A 125 24.79 2.73 -18.30
CA THR A 125 24.34 2.66 -19.70
C THR A 125 22.84 2.37 -19.81
N GLY A 126 22.16 2.10 -18.70
CA GLY A 126 20.81 1.54 -18.70
C GLY A 126 20.73 0.10 -19.22
N ALA A 127 21.89 -0.54 -19.45
CA ALA A 127 21.97 -1.87 -20.02
C ALA A 127 21.56 -2.96 -19.03
N TRP A 128 21.36 -4.16 -19.58
CA TRP A 128 21.14 -5.36 -18.80
C TRP A 128 22.40 -5.74 -18.03
N ILE A 129 22.24 -6.08 -16.75
CA ILE A 129 23.30 -6.72 -15.97
C ILE A 129 23.40 -8.18 -16.43
N PRO A 130 24.56 -8.63 -16.97
CA PRO A 130 24.80 -10.05 -17.24
C PRO A 130 24.99 -10.77 -15.89
N TYR A 131 23.90 -11.31 -15.35
CA TYR A 131 23.91 -11.97 -14.05
C TYR A 131 24.25 -13.45 -14.21
N ASP A 132 25.54 -13.76 -14.19
CA ASP A 132 26.05 -15.14 -14.33
C ASP A 132 26.58 -15.70 -12.98
N LEU A 133 26.26 -15.06 -11.87
CA LEU A 133 26.71 -15.48 -10.54
C LEU A 133 25.93 -16.72 -10.06
N PRO A 134 26.56 -17.66 -9.33
CA PRO A 134 25.89 -18.84 -8.78
C PRO A 134 25.06 -18.54 -7.52
N TYR A 135 24.72 -17.28 -7.28
CA TYR A 135 23.99 -16.83 -6.09
C TYR A 135 22.59 -16.37 -6.49
N PRO A 136 21.59 -16.49 -5.61
CA PRO A 136 20.25 -15.97 -5.89
C PRO A 136 20.28 -14.46 -6.14
N LYS A 137 19.53 -13.98 -7.14
CA LYS A 137 19.47 -12.55 -7.47
C LYS A 137 19.03 -11.69 -6.28
N HIS A 138 18.11 -12.19 -5.45
CA HIS A 138 17.64 -11.46 -4.27
C HIS A 138 18.75 -11.16 -3.26
N GLU A 139 19.77 -12.00 -3.14
CA GLU A 139 20.92 -11.73 -2.26
C GLU A 139 21.77 -10.56 -2.79
N PHE A 140 21.96 -10.48 -4.11
CA PHE A 140 22.59 -9.32 -4.72
C PHE A 140 21.76 -8.06 -4.49
N ILE A 141 20.43 -8.15 -4.59
CA ILE A 141 19.55 -7.02 -4.29
C ILE A 141 19.66 -6.58 -2.82
N GLN A 142 19.69 -7.51 -1.86
CA GLN A 142 19.93 -7.19 -0.45
C GLN A 142 21.30 -6.53 -0.23
N TYR A 143 22.34 -7.01 -0.93
CA TYR A 143 23.66 -6.38 -0.93
C TYR A 143 23.61 -4.93 -1.44
N LEU A 144 22.85 -4.65 -2.50
CA LEU A 144 22.67 -3.29 -3.04
C LEU A 144 21.86 -2.40 -2.08
N MET A 145 20.80 -2.92 -1.47
CA MET A 145 19.97 -2.20 -0.49
C MET A 145 20.81 -1.67 0.68
N ALA A 146 21.77 -2.47 1.17
CA ALA A 146 22.66 -2.07 2.27
C ALA A 146 23.60 -0.90 1.95
N ARG A 147 23.77 -0.54 0.67
CA ARG A 147 24.66 0.56 0.23
C ARG A 147 23.93 1.89 0.05
N ASP A 148 22.61 1.87 0.05
CA ASP A 148 21.75 3.04 -0.07
C ASP A 148 22.05 3.93 -1.29
N LEU A 149 22.48 3.32 -2.41
CA LEU A 149 22.84 4.03 -3.64
C LEU A 149 21.69 4.13 -4.65
N PHE A 150 20.71 3.23 -4.56
CA PHE A 150 19.72 3.04 -5.61
C PHE A 150 18.30 3.19 -5.13
N ILE A 151 17.44 3.56 -6.08
CA ILE A 151 16.00 3.32 -6.01
C ILE A 151 15.65 2.26 -7.05
N PHE A 152 14.86 1.28 -6.63
CA PHE A 152 14.43 0.13 -7.39
C PHE A 152 13.03 0.35 -7.94
N HIS A 153 12.81 -0.06 -9.19
CA HIS A 153 11.49 -0.09 -9.82
C HIS A 153 11.29 -1.42 -10.54
N GLY A 154 10.25 -2.17 -10.17
CA GLY A 154 9.88 -3.40 -10.87
C GLY A 154 8.81 -3.15 -11.93
N SER A 155 8.95 -3.75 -13.11
CA SER A 155 7.96 -3.64 -14.18
C SER A 155 7.98 -4.88 -15.10
N ASN A 156 6.80 -5.27 -15.60
CA ASN A 156 6.70 -6.28 -16.67
C ASN A 156 7.18 -5.73 -18.03
N LYS A 157 7.27 -4.40 -18.20
CA LYS A 157 7.84 -3.78 -19.41
C LYS A 157 9.36 -3.76 -19.28
N GLN A 158 10.05 -4.50 -20.13
CA GLN A 158 11.49 -4.77 -20.03
C GLN A 158 12.36 -3.86 -20.91
N ASP A 159 11.74 -3.12 -21.82
CA ASP A 159 12.35 -2.32 -22.87
C ASP A 159 12.31 -0.80 -22.58
N ILE A 160 12.02 -0.40 -21.34
CA ILE A 160 11.96 1.03 -20.99
C ILE A 160 13.39 1.61 -20.96
N GLU A 161 13.68 2.50 -21.91
CA GLU A 161 14.95 3.24 -21.97
C GLU A 161 14.92 4.52 -21.13
N THR A 162 13.76 5.17 -21.06
CA THR A 162 13.55 6.39 -20.28
C THR A 162 12.18 6.35 -19.65
N PHE A 163 12.14 6.50 -18.33
CA PHE A 163 10.90 6.60 -17.60
C PHE A 163 10.41 8.04 -17.63
N VAL A 164 9.10 8.20 -17.80
CA VAL A 164 8.42 9.49 -17.77
C VAL A 164 7.48 9.57 -16.56
N PRO A 165 7.38 10.72 -15.88
CA PRO A 165 6.48 10.93 -14.75
C PRO A 165 5.00 10.78 -15.14
N ILE A 166 4.45 9.59 -14.96
CA ILE A 166 3.03 9.29 -15.20
C ILE A 166 2.49 8.45 -14.06
N ARG A 167 1.22 8.66 -13.70
CA ARG A 167 0.51 7.81 -12.73
C ARG A 167 -0.50 6.95 -13.49
N THR A 168 -0.34 5.63 -13.40
CA THR A 168 -1.24 4.65 -14.06
C THR A 168 -2.03 3.78 -13.07
N SER A 169 -1.76 3.93 -11.77
CA SER A 169 -2.49 3.26 -10.69
C SER A 169 -3.00 4.31 -9.69
N VAL A 170 -4.01 3.98 -8.90
CA VAL A 170 -4.48 4.86 -7.83
C VAL A 170 -4.27 4.17 -6.51
N GLU A 171 -3.61 4.85 -5.58
CA GLU A 171 -3.55 4.37 -4.20
C GLU A 171 -4.88 4.71 -3.52
N LEU A 172 -5.62 3.66 -3.16
CA LEU A 172 -6.86 3.80 -2.41
C LEU A 172 -6.52 4.37 -1.02
N TYR A 173 -7.38 5.24 -0.50
CA TYR A 173 -7.25 5.85 0.84
C TYR A 173 -6.10 6.84 1.04
N ASP A 174 -5.43 7.27 -0.03
CA ASP A 174 -4.53 8.42 0.01
C ASP A 174 -5.32 9.73 0.19
N LYS A 175 -5.64 10.06 1.44
CA LYS A 175 -6.38 11.27 1.80
C LYS A 175 -5.62 12.55 1.46
N ARG A 176 -4.30 12.49 1.27
CA ARG A 176 -3.43 13.66 1.10
C ARG A 176 -2.96 13.86 -0.34
N GLY A 177 -3.27 12.93 -1.25
CA GLY A 177 -2.88 13.00 -2.66
C GLY A 177 -1.38 12.76 -2.91
N ILE A 178 -0.64 12.34 -1.88
CA ILE A 178 0.82 12.17 -1.93
C ILE A 178 1.24 10.92 -2.71
N GLY A 179 0.43 9.87 -2.66
CA GLY A 179 0.66 8.60 -3.38
C GLY A 179 0.12 8.64 -4.80
N ASN A 180 -0.45 9.76 -5.26
CA ASN A 180 -1.11 9.87 -6.57
C ASN A 180 -0.55 11.00 -7.44
N LEU A 181 0.70 11.43 -7.18
CA LEU A 181 1.44 12.36 -8.02
C LEU A 181 1.76 11.76 -9.40
N PRO A 182 1.83 12.58 -10.47
CA PRO A 182 2.41 12.18 -11.74
C PRO A 182 3.93 12.05 -11.59
N ALA A 183 4.39 10.86 -11.23
CA ALA A 183 5.79 10.60 -10.89
C ALA A 183 6.21 9.18 -11.31
N ILE A 184 7.52 8.98 -11.43
CA ILE A 184 8.13 7.66 -11.47
C ILE A 184 8.25 7.20 -10.02
N TYR A 185 7.56 6.12 -9.69
CA TYR A 185 7.58 5.56 -8.33
C TYR A 185 8.63 4.47 -8.22
N GLY A 186 9.30 4.40 -7.09
CA GLY A 186 10.23 3.33 -6.77
C GLY A 186 10.35 3.15 -5.26
N THR A 187 11.25 2.27 -4.85
CA THR A 187 11.52 2.00 -3.44
C THR A 187 13.00 1.75 -3.22
N HIS A 188 13.49 2.06 -2.03
CA HIS A 188 14.82 1.67 -1.58
C HIS A 188 14.90 0.18 -1.21
N ASP A 189 13.75 -0.50 -1.06
CA ASP A 189 13.65 -1.93 -0.82
C ASP A 189 13.50 -2.68 -2.15
N GLY A 190 14.60 -3.25 -2.62
CA GLY A 190 14.61 -3.94 -3.91
C GLY A 190 13.80 -5.23 -3.91
N LEU A 191 13.65 -5.92 -2.77
CA LEU A 191 12.82 -7.14 -2.69
C LEU A 191 11.34 -6.80 -2.90
N TRP A 192 10.87 -5.69 -2.33
CA TRP A 192 9.54 -5.19 -2.57
C TRP A 192 9.34 -4.83 -4.06
N ALA A 193 10.33 -4.19 -4.69
CA ALA A 193 10.27 -3.88 -6.11
C ALA A 193 10.22 -5.12 -7.01
N MET A 194 10.88 -6.24 -6.64
CA MET A 194 10.83 -7.50 -7.41
C MET A 194 9.40 -8.02 -7.60
N PHE A 195 8.52 -7.83 -6.61
CA PHE A 195 7.10 -8.22 -6.72
C PHE A 195 6.42 -7.53 -7.91
N PHE A 196 6.65 -6.24 -8.13
CA PHE A 196 6.08 -5.51 -9.27
C PHE A 196 6.65 -5.95 -10.62
N ALA A 197 7.88 -6.48 -10.64
CA ALA A 197 8.47 -7.02 -11.86
C ALA A 197 7.83 -8.36 -12.27
N ILE A 198 7.48 -9.22 -11.30
CA ILE A 198 7.03 -10.59 -11.56
C ILE A 198 5.51 -10.76 -11.58
N VAL A 199 4.75 -9.85 -10.99
CA VAL A 199 3.29 -9.92 -11.01
C VAL A 199 2.76 -9.44 -12.36
N ASN A 200 2.00 -10.28 -13.08
CA ASN A 200 1.43 -9.95 -14.38
C ASN A 200 0.18 -9.06 -14.22
N ARG A 201 0.41 -7.75 -14.08
CA ARG A 201 -0.69 -6.79 -13.90
C ARG A 201 -1.64 -6.71 -15.10
N GLY A 202 -1.21 -7.12 -16.28
CA GLY A 202 -2.06 -7.17 -17.48
C GLY A 202 -3.10 -8.30 -17.45
N GLN A 203 -2.88 -9.33 -16.62
CA GLN A 203 -3.80 -10.46 -16.45
C GLN A 203 -4.51 -10.45 -15.09
N LEU A 204 -4.05 -9.62 -14.15
CA LEU A 204 -4.73 -9.44 -12.86
C LEU A 204 -6.01 -8.61 -12.98
N ARG A 205 -7.01 -9.03 -12.20
CA ARG A 205 -8.29 -8.37 -11.94
C ARG A 205 -8.34 -8.00 -10.46
N GLY A 206 -8.85 -6.81 -10.18
CA GLY A 206 -8.87 -6.27 -8.83
C GLY A 206 -7.55 -5.63 -8.43
N SER A 207 -7.20 -5.76 -7.15
CA SER A 207 -6.08 -5.09 -6.50
C SER A 207 -4.94 -6.03 -6.15
N ILE A 208 -3.79 -5.42 -5.88
CA ILE A 208 -2.67 -6.05 -5.20
C ILE A 208 -2.52 -5.37 -3.84
N ARG A 209 -2.23 -6.12 -2.78
CA ARG A 209 -1.87 -5.55 -1.48
C ARG A 209 -0.45 -5.99 -1.18
N ASN A 210 0.42 -5.02 -0.98
CA ASN A 210 1.83 -5.28 -0.84
C ASN A 210 2.45 -4.23 0.06
N GLY A 211 3.60 -4.57 0.63
CA GLY A 211 4.35 -3.62 1.42
C GLY A 211 5.51 -4.28 2.11
N VAL A 212 6.44 -3.42 2.53
CA VAL A 212 7.44 -3.73 3.53
C VAL A 212 7.24 -2.75 4.69
N THR A 213 7.38 -3.24 5.90
CA THR A 213 7.28 -2.47 7.14
C THR A 213 8.51 -2.75 7.97
N TYR A 214 9.19 -1.73 8.47
CA TYR A 214 10.37 -1.90 9.30
C TYR A 214 10.00 -1.82 10.78
N PHE A 215 10.44 -2.83 11.53
CA PHE A 215 10.35 -2.90 12.98
C PHE A 215 11.75 -2.79 13.57
N HIS A 216 11.83 -2.29 14.80
CA HIS A 216 13.08 -2.20 15.53
C HIS A 216 12.89 -2.80 16.92
N ASN A 217 13.79 -3.68 17.31
CA ASN A 217 13.78 -4.21 18.67
C ASN A 217 14.44 -3.22 19.65
N ARG A 218 14.46 -3.59 20.94
CA ARG A 218 15.07 -2.77 22.01
C ARG A 218 16.57 -2.51 21.86
N THR A 219 17.28 -3.31 21.05
CA THR A 219 18.70 -3.09 20.76
C THR A 219 18.93 -2.20 19.54
N GLY A 220 17.85 -1.71 18.91
CA GLY A 220 17.90 -0.93 17.67
C GLY A 220 18.07 -1.77 16.41
N ALA A 221 18.08 -3.10 16.50
CA ALA A 221 18.18 -3.95 15.33
C ALA A 221 16.90 -3.84 14.52
N GLN A 222 17.04 -3.57 13.23
CA GLN A 222 15.94 -3.40 12.29
C GLN A 222 15.54 -4.76 11.68
N LEU A 223 14.25 -4.97 11.46
CA LEU A 223 13.68 -6.14 10.80
C LEU A 223 12.65 -5.68 9.77
N PRO A 224 12.89 -5.93 8.46
CA PRO A 224 11.87 -5.76 7.45
C PRO A 224 10.85 -6.90 7.54
N ILE A 225 9.57 -6.53 7.49
CA ILE A 225 8.43 -7.43 7.47
C ILE A 225 7.64 -7.14 6.19
N TYR A 226 7.52 -8.16 5.36
CA TYR A 226 6.89 -8.09 4.04
C TYR A 226 5.49 -8.68 4.06
N ASN A 227 4.61 -8.15 3.23
CA ASN A 227 3.34 -8.76 2.88
C ASN A 227 3.12 -8.63 1.38
N PHE A 228 2.61 -9.68 0.75
CA PHE A 228 2.27 -9.72 -0.66
C PHE A 228 0.99 -10.51 -0.85
N SER A 229 -0.01 -9.92 -1.50
CA SER A 229 -1.21 -10.64 -1.88
C SER A 229 -1.83 -10.08 -3.15
N ILE A 230 -2.53 -10.97 -3.84
CA ILE A 230 -3.34 -10.68 -5.02
C ILE A 230 -4.78 -11.14 -4.76
N ASN A 231 -5.69 -10.86 -5.68
CA ASN A 231 -7.05 -11.38 -5.60
C ASN A 231 -7.05 -12.91 -5.41
N GLN A 232 -7.72 -13.38 -4.35
CA GLN A 232 -7.78 -14.78 -3.95
C GLN A 232 -8.30 -15.69 -5.07
N GLU A 233 -9.21 -15.20 -5.90
CA GLU A 233 -9.78 -15.99 -7.01
C GLU A 233 -8.75 -16.28 -8.10
N GLN A 234 -7.72 -15.45 -8.24
CA GLN A 234 -6.69 -15.58 -9.27
C GLN A 234 -5.38 -16.19 -8.77
N LEU A 235 -5.21 -16.31 -7.44
CA LEU A 235 -4.01 -16.94 -6.87
C LEU A 235 -3.72 -18.34 -7.44
N PRO A 236 -4.72 -19.24 -7.64
CA PRO A 236 -4.48 -20.54 -8.25
C PRO A 236 -4.00 -20.49 -9.70
N GLU A 237 -4.27 -19.39 -10.43
CA GLU A 237 -3.85 -19.20 -11.82
C GLU A 237 -2.35 -18.88 -11.93
N LYS A 238 -1.68 -18.59 -10.80
CA LYS A 238 -0.26 -18.18 -10.73
C LYS A 238 0.07 -17.10 -11.79
N PRO A 239 -0.53 -15.90 -11.71
CA PRO A 239 -0.42 -14.84 -12.73
C PRO A 239 0.95 -14.14 -12.66
N TRP A 240 2.02 -14.92 -12.81
CA TRP A 240 3.40 -14.51 -12.74
C TRP A 240 3.97 -14.39 -14.15
N THR A 241 4.92 -13.49 -14.32
CA THR A 241 5.60 -13.24 -15.59
C THR A 241 7.05 -12.90 -15.34
N GLU A 242 7.88 -13.04 -16.36
CA GLU A 242 9.19 -12.40 -16.36
C GLU A 242 9.04 -10.88 -16.42
N GLY A 243 10.02 -10.18 -15.87
CA GLY A 243 10.06 -8.72 -15.86
C GLY A 243 11.47 -8.18 -15.68
N ALA A 244 11.53 -6.88 -15.42
CA ALA A 244 12.77 -6.16 -15.19
C ALA A 244 12.72 -5.42 -13.85
N LEU A 245 13.85 -5.47 -13.13
CA LEU A 245 14.13 -4.60 -12.01
C LEU A 245 15.10 -3.52 -12.47
N TYR A 246 14.63 -2.28 -12.47
CA TYR A 246 15.39 -1.11 -12.88
C TYR A 246 16.05 -0.45 -11.67
N PHE A 247 17.29 -0.01 -11.85
CA PHE A 247 18.06 0.70 -10.84
C PHE A 247 18.18 2.17 -11.23
N PHE A 248 17.81 3.06 -10.33
CA PHE A 248 17.90 4.50 -10.52
C PHE A 248 18.83 5.17 -9.52
N PRO A 249 19.42 6.32 -9.88
CA PRO A 249 20.17 7.14 -8.92
C PRO A 249 19.23 7.61 -7.80
N ARG A 250 19.60 7.32 -6.55
CA ARG A 250 18.75 7.66 -5.39
C ARG A 250 18.50 9.15 -5.25
N GLU A 251 19.49 9.97 -5.54
CA GLU A 251 19.45 11.43 -5.41
C GLU A 251 18.42 12.11 -6.32
N LYS A 252 17.87 11.40 -7.30
CA LYS A 252 16.80 11.87 -8.18
C LYS A 252 15.40 11.66 -7.62
N PHE A 253 15.27 10.94 -6.51
CA PHE A 253 14.00 10.59 -5.92
C PHE A 253 13.82 11.26 -4.56
N GLU A 254 12.58 11.61 -4.26
CA GLU A 254 12.18 12.08 -2.95
C GLU A 254 11.35 11.01 -2.23
N ARG A 255 11.75 10.70 -0.99
CA ARG A 255 11.01 9.76 -0.15
C ARG A 255 9.68 10.37 0.25
N GLN A 256 8.58 9.65 0.03
CA GLN A 256 7.26 10.15 0.33
C GLN A 256 7.03 10.23 1.85
N ARG A 257 6.37 11.29 2.31
CA ARG A 257 6.03 11.47 3.73
C ARG A 257 4.81 10.63 4.09
N PHE A 258 4.93 9.74 5.07
CA PHE A 258 3.81 8.93 5.54
C PHE A 258 3.04 9.63 6.67
N THR A 259 3.78 10.27 7.58
CA THR A 259 3.26 11.15 8.63
C THR A 259 4.09 12.44 8.67
N GLU A 260 3.89 13.29 9.69
CA GLU A 260 4.73 14.46 9.89
C GLU A 260 6.19 14.09 10.22
N THR A 261 6.39 12.95 10.88
CA THR A 261 7.67 12.48 11.43
C THR A 261 8.19 11.19 10.79
N ASN A 262 7.35 10.46 10.05
CA ASN A 262 7.69 9.18 9.44
C ASN A 262 7.57 9.25 7.91
N TYR A 263 8.39 8.45 7.24
CA TYR A 263 8.45 8.37 5.78
C TYR A 263 7.94 7.02 5.30
N ALA A 264 7.27 7.02 4.13
CA ALA A 264 6.85 5.81 3.46
C ALA A 264 8.07 5.10 2.86
N ASN A 265 7.91 3.83 2.48
CA ASN A 265 8.97 3.12 1.76
C ASN A 265 8.98 3.44 0.27
N GLU A 266 7.91 4.09 -0.21
CA GLU A 266 7.77 4.61 -1.56
C GLU A 266 8.54 5.93 -1.75
N TRP A 267 9.15 6.06 -2.93
CA TRP A 267 9.90 7.21 -3.40
C TRP A 267 9.35 7.65 -4.75
N ALA A 268 9.40 8.94 -5.04
CA ALA A 268 8.89 9.51 -6.28
C ALA A 268 9.93 10.40 -6.96
N CYS A 269 10.00 10.31 -8.29
CA CYS A 269 10.76 11.21 -9.14
C CYS A 269 9.83 11.90 -10.13
N THR A 270 9.83 13.23 -10.16
CA THR A 270 8.98 14.05 -11.04
C THR A 270 9.67 14.47 -12.34
N GLU A 271 10.87 13.95 -12.60
CA GLU A 271 11.65 14.21 -13.81
C GLU A 271 11.73 12.94 -14.67
N ALA A 272 11.84 13.10 -15.99
CA ALA A 272 12.12 11.95 -16.86
C ALA A 272 13.57 11.51 -16.69
N ILE A 273 13.80 10.22 -16.46
CA ILE A 273 15.13 9.68 -16.19
C ILE A 273 15.35 8.30 -16.83
N PRO A 274 16.53 8.02 -17.39
CA PRO A 274 16.93 6.67 -17.74
C PRO A 274 17.37 5.87 -16.49
N PRO A 275 17.23 4.53 -16.49
CA PRO A 275 17.84 3.70 -15.46
C PRO A 275 19.36 3.68 -15.60
N LEU A 276 20.08 3.42 -14.50
CA LEU A 276 21.54 3.19 -14.51
C LEU A 276 21.87 1.82 -15.10
N ALA A 277 21.06 0.82 -14.75
CA ALA A 277 21.10 -0.54 -15.26
C ALA A 277 19.75 -1.22 -14.98
N LYS A 278 19.55 -2.40 -15.55
CA LYS A 278 18.38 -3.26 -15.29
C LYS A 278 18.76 -4.72 -15.15
N LEU A 279 18.07 -5.42 -14.27
CA LEU A 279 18.23 -6.85 -14.03
C LEU A 279 16.99 -7.59 -14.52
N HIS A 280 17.20 -8.62 -15.34
CA HIS A 280 16.14 -9.50 -15.79
C HIS A 280 15.73 -10.42 -14.64
N LEU A 281 14.42 -10.61 -14.44
CA LEU A 281 13.87 -11.42 -13.37
C LEU A 281 12.89 -12.44 -13.92
N HIS A 282 13.05 -13.69 -13.49
CA HIS A 282 12.03 -14.72 -13.56
C HIS A 282 11.23 -14.73 -12.25
N PRO A 283 9.99 -15.25 -12.23
CA PRO A 283 9.20 -15.39 -11.00
C PRO A 283 9.96 -16.08 -9.85
N GLU A 284 10.72 -17.12 -10.13
CA GLU A 284 11.50 -17.89 -9.15
C GLU A 284 12.66 -17.12 -8.52
N ASP A 285 13.08 -15.99 -9.11
CA ASP A 285 14.07 -15.11 -8.49
C ASP A 285 13.49 -14.39 -7.26
N PHE A 286 12.17 -14.24 -7.19
CA PHE A 286 11.47 -13.58 -6.10
C PHE A 286 11.37 -14.49 -4.86
N PRO A 287 11.98 -14.11 -3.72
CA PRO A 287 12.12 -15.01 -2.57
C PRO A 287 10.81 -15.29 -1.83
N PHE A 288 9.74 -14.56 -2.15
CA PHE A 288 8.43 -14.71 -1.52
C PHE A 288 7.37 -15.30 -2.46
N LEU A 289 7.76 -15.88 -3.60
CA LEU A 289 6.82 -16.32 -4.64
C LEU A 289 5.72 -17.26 -4.10
N GLU A 290 6.10 -18.24 -3.29
CA GLU A 290 5.17 -19.21 -2.71
C GLU A 290 4.46 -18.68 -1.44
N GLN A 291 4.87 -17.50 -0.95
CA GLN A 291 4.28 -16.80 0.19
C GLN A 291 3.27 -15.71 -0.23
N ILE A 292 3.07 -15.49 -1.53
CA ILE A 292 2.05 -14.56 -2.02
C ILE A 292 0.67 -15.10 -1.63
N GLY A 293 -0.05 -14.34 -0.79
CA GLY A 293 -1.38 -14.69 -0.31
C GLY A 293 -2.50 -14.27 -1.25
N GLY A 294 -3.72 -14.69 -0.91
CA GLY A 294 -4.94 -14.22 -1.54
C GLY A 294 -5.68 -13.23 -0.64
N HIS A 295 -6.36 -12.25 -1.22
CA HIS A 295 -7.29 -11.38 -0.51
C HIS A 295 -8.62 -11.26 -1.25
N ASP A 296 -9.68 -10.93 -0.50
CA ASP A 296 -11.01 -10.70 -1.07
C ASP A 296 -11.11 -9.27 -1.63
N ASP A 297 -11.42 -9.19 -2.92
CA ASP A 297 -11.72 -7.95 -3.65
C ASP A 297 -13.19 -7.87 -4.11
N SER A 298 -14.07 -8.75 -3.62
CA SER A 298 -15.49 -8.78 -3.99
C SER A 298 -16.17 -7.41 -3.91
N ALA A 299 -15.91 -6.66 -2.84
CA ALA A 299 -16.41 -5.29 -2.68
C ALA A 299 -15.84 -4.32 -3.73
N LEU A 300 -14.56 -4.43 -4.06
CA LEU A 300 -13.89 -3.58 -5.04
C LEU A 300 -14.36 -3.91 -6.46
N GLU A 301 -14.51 -5.18 -6.79
CA GLU A 301 -15.07 -5.63 -8.06
C GLU A 301 -16.52 -5.19 -8.22
N LYS A 302 -17.34 -5.32 -7.17
CA LYS A 302 -18.71 -4.82 -7.14
C LYS A 302 -18.71 -3.30 -7.37
N ALA A 303 -17.82 -2.56 -6.72
CA ALA A 303 -17.69 -1.11 -6.92
C ALA A 303 -17.35 -0.76 -8.37
N GLY A 304 -16.40 -1.48 -8.99
CA GLY A 304 -16.02 -1.28 -10.39
C GLY A 304 -17.16 -1.57 -11.37
N LYS A 305 -17.89 -2.68 -11.18
CA LYS A 305 -19.05 -3.05 -12.00
C LYS A 305 -20.17 -1.99 -11.90
N LEU A 306 -20.51 -1.58 -10.68
CA LEU A 306 -21.52 -0.55 -10.45
C LEU A 306 -21.09 0.82 -10.98
N SER A 307 -19.82 1.21 -10.78
CA SER A 307 -19.28 2.46 -11.31
C SER A 307 -19.40 2.51 -12.83
N HIS A 308 -19.05 1.43 -13.53
CA HIS A 308 -19.20 1.34 -14.98
C HIS A 308 -20.68 1.45 -15.41
N ALA A 309 -21.59 0.72 -14.75
CA ALA A 309 -23.01 0.76 -15.06
C ALA A 309 -23.61 2.17 -14.84
N VAL A 310 -23.29 2.81 -13.71
CA VAL A 310 -23.71 4.19 -13.40
C VAL A 310 -23.15 5.16 -14.45
N ARG A 311 -21.89 4.99 -14.84
CA ARG A 311 -21.26 5.81 -15.87
C ARG A 311 -21.96 5.72 -17.22
N GLN A 312 -22.48 4.55 -17.62
CA GLN A 312 -23.21 4.38 -18.89
C GLN A 312 -24.56 5.11 -18.92
N ILE A 313 -25.23 5.24 -17.78
CA ILE A 313 -26.54 5.90 -17.68
C ILE A 313 -26.47 7.38 -17.28
N THR A 314 -25.27 7.89 -17.01
CA THR A 314 -25.06 9.29 -16.60
C THR A 314 -25.25 10.22 -17.79
N LEU A 315 -26.11 11.24 -17.61
CA LEU A 315 -26.36 12.29 -18.60
C LEU A 315 -25.32 13.41 -18.50
N THR A 316 -25.05 13.87 -17.27
CA THR A 316 -24.09 14.94 -16.99
C THR A 316 -23.38 14.68 -15.67
N ALA A 317 -22.15 15.18 -15.57
CA ALA A 317 -21.37 15.17 -14.34
C ALA A 317 -20.87 16.58 -14.02
N THR A 318 -20.73 16.89 -12.73
CA THR A 318 -20.07 18.12 -12.26
C THR A 318 -19.16 17.80 -11.09
N LEU A 319 -18.00 18.46 -11.05
CA LEU A 319 -17.05 18.41 -9.94
C LEU A 319 -16.74 19.84 -9.51
N ASN A 320 -17.31 20.26 -8.39
CA ASN A 320 -17.16 21.61 -7.83
C ASN A 320 -16.47 21.52 -6.46
N GLY A 321 -15.14 21.65 -6.44
CA GLY A 321 -14.35 21.44 -5.24
C GLY A 321 -14.44 19.98 -4.77
N ASP A 322 -14.89 19.77 -3.54
CA ASP A 322 -15.09 18.45 -2.94
C ASP A 322 -16.53 17.89 -3.13
N GLN A 323 -17.35 18.55 -3.96
CA GLN A 323 -18.66 18.05 -4.32
C GLN A 323 -18.68 17.50 -5.74
N PHE A 324 -19.08 16.24 -5.89
CA PHE A 324 -19.32 15.61 -7.18
C PHE A 324 -20.80 15.27 -7.34
N THR A 325 -21.38 15.59 -8.50
CA THR A 325 -22.79 15.33 -8.79
C THR A 325 -22.97 14.69 -10.16
N LEU A 326 -23.77 13.62 -10.21
CA LEU A 326 -24.23 12.96 -11.43
C LEU A 326 -25.71 13.21 -11.63
N THR A 327 -26.11 13.47 -12.88
CA THR A 327 -27.52 13.46 -13.28
C THR A 327 -27.80 12.22 -14.11
N VAL A 328 -28.81 11.44 -13.72
CA VAL A 328 -29.20 10.17 -14.34
C VAL A 328 -30.70 10.19 -14.63
N PRO A 329 -31.24 9.52 -15.67
CA PRO A 329 -32.70 9.45 -15.89
C PRO A 329 -33.43 8.81 -14.70
N HIS A 330 -34.61 9.34 -14.35
CA HIS A 330 -35.41 8.76 -13.27
C HIS A 330 -36.21 7.54 -13.74
N THR A 331 -35.66 6.35 -13.46
CA THR A 331 -36.37 5.08 -13.57
C THR A 331 -36.18 4.26 -12.30
N PRO A 332 -37.09 3.31 -11.98
CA PRO A 332 -36.91 2.40 -10.85
C PRO A 332 -35.58 1.63 -10.88
N GLU A 333 -35.15 1.20 -12.07
CA GLU A 333 -33.91 0.44 -12.27
C GLU A 333 -32.68 1.32 -11.97
N ASN A 334 -32.68 2.57 -12.41
CA ASN A 334 -31.59 3.51 -12.15
C ASN A 334 -31.52 3.90 -10.67
N LEU A 335 -32.67 4.04 -10.00
CA LEU A 335 -32.71 4.30 -8.56
C LEU A 335 -32.11 3.13 -7.77
N GLN A 336 -32.47 1.90 -8.14
CA GLN A 336 -31.88 0.71 -7.52
C GLN A 336 -30.36 0.67 -7.75
N LEU A 337 -29.91 0.87 -8.99
CA LEU A 337 -28.48 0.88 -9.32
C LEU A 337 -27.71 1.93 -8.49
N LEU A 338 -28.23 3.15 -8.39
CA LEU A 338 -27.60 4.21 -7.62
C LEU A 338 -27.59 3.90 -6.11
N THR A 339 -28.62 3.25 -5.60
CA THR A 339 -28.69 2.83 -4.19
C THR A 339 -27.61 1.79 -3.88
N GLU A 340 -27.48 0.77 -4.73
CA GLU A 340 -26.41 -0.24 -4.59
C GLU A 340 -25.02 0.40 -4.74
N PHE A 341 -24.88 1.36 -5.66
CA PHE A 341 -23.63 2.10 -5.85
C PHE A 341 -23.29 2.96 -4.62
N GLN A 342 -24.28 3.65 -4.03
CA GLN A 342 -24.12 4.43 -2.81
C GLN A 342 -23.61 3.55 -1.66
N GLU A 343 -24.25 2.41 -1.41
CA GLU A 343 -23.86 1.50 -0.31
C GLU A 343 -22.40 1.05 -0.44
N VAL A 344 -22.00 0.68 -1.66
CA VAL A 344 -20.62 0.24 -1.93
C VAL A 344 -19.65 1.40 -1.81
N GLN A 345 -19.94 2.57 -2.40
CA GLN A 345 -19.08 3.75 -2.30
C GLN A 345 -18.86 4.20 -0.84
N GLN A 346 -19.90 4.13 0.00
CA GLN A 346 -19.80 4.49 1.42
C GLN A 346 -18.77 3.62 2.17
N THR A 347 -18.50 2.39 1.69
CA THR A 347 -17.46 1.52 2.25
C THR A 347 -16.05 2.04 1.94
N PHE A 348 -15.83 2.63 0.77
CA PHE A 348 -14.52 3.11 0.31
C PHE A 348 -14.23 4.56 0.69
N ILE A 349 -15.25 5.41 0.76
CA ILE A 349 -15.14 6.82 1.15
C ILE A 349 -16.05 7.14 2.34
N PRO A 350 -15.81 6.53 3.53
CA PRO A 350 -16.70 6.64 4.68
C PRO A 350 -16.86 8.07 5.21
N ALA A 351 -15.91 8.96 4.91
CA ALA A 351 -15.98 10.38 5.28
C ALA A 351 -16.88 11.22 4.36
N ALA A 352 -17.21 10.71 3.17
CA ALA A 352 -18.07 11.41 2.23
C ALA A 352 -19.54 11.20 2.59
N THR A 353 -20.35 12.23 2.36
CA THR A 353 -21.81 12.12 2.45
C THR A 353 -22.35 11.85 1.06
N ILE A 354 -22.97 10.68 0.87
CA ILE A 354 -23.56 10.27 -0.41
C ILE A 354 -25.08 10.32 -0.30
N SER A 355 -25.74 10.94 -1.28
CA SER A 355 -27.19 11.05 -1.33
C SER A 355 -27.74 10.91 -2.74
N ILE A 356 -28.98 10.42 -2.83
CA ILE A 356 -29.74 10.31 -4.08
C ILE A 356 -31.00 11.16 -3.93
N THR A 357 -31.12 12.21 -4.72
CA THR A 357 -32.28 13.11 -4.71
C THR A 357 -33.09 12.91 -5.99
N PRO A 358 -34.34 12.42 -5.91
CA PRO A 358 -35.20 12.31 -7.07
C PRO A 358 -35.74 13.68 -7.50
N ALA A 359 -35.78 13.90 -8.81
CA ALA A 359 -36.47 14.97 -9.50
C ALA A 359 -37.52 14.39 -10.46
N GLU A 360 -38.31 15.24 -11.12
CA GLU A 360 -39.43 14.80 -11.95
C GLU A 360 -39.00 13.85 -13.09
N THR A 361 -37.83 14.08 -13.70
CA THR A 361 -37.31 13.29 -14.83
C THR A 361 -35.90 12.75 -14.61
N SER A 362 -35.26 13.09 -13.49
CA SER A 362 -33.88 12.70 -13.19
C SER A 362 -33.66 12.29 -11.74
N LEU A 363 -32.56 11.59 -11.50
CA LEU A 363 -31.99 11.32 -10.20
C LEU A 363 -30.68 12.08 -10.10
N LEU A 364 -30.48 12.78 -8.99
CA LEU A 364 -29.22 13.43 -8.65
C LEU A 364 -28.48 12.57 -7.64
N PHE A 365 -27.35 12.01 -8.05
CA PHE A 365 -26.42 11.34 -7.14
C PHE A 365 -25.35 12.35 -6.74
N THR A 366 -25.30 12.71 -5.45
CA THR A 366 -24.39 13.73 -4.93
C THR A 366 -23.47 13.13 -3.90
N VAL A 367 -22.17 13.38 -4.07
CA VAL A 367 -21.12 13.07 -3.10
C VAL A 367 -20.55 14.38 -2.59
N GLN A 368 -20.62 14.60 -1.28
CA GLN A 368 -20.03 15.76 -0.59
C GLN A 368 -18.83 15.32 0.25
N ASN A 369 -17.91 16.25 0.54
CA ASN A 369 -16.66 15.97 1.24
C ASN A 369 -15.80 14.90 0.53
N LEU A 370 -15.80 14.91 -0.81
CA LEU A 370 -15.05 13.96 -1.63
C LEU A 370 -13.54 14.15 -1.43
N PRO A 371 -12.79 13.11 -0.98
CA PRO A 371 -11.34 13.24 -0.77
C PRO A 371 -10.58 13.57 -2.07
N PRO A 372 -9.48 14.34 -2.03
CA PRO A 372 -8.74 14.75 -3.22
C PRO A 372 -8.35 13.61 -4.18
N ALA A 373 -7.92 12.45 -3.66
CA ALA A 373 -7.60 11.30 -4.50
C ALA A 373 -8.80 10.81 -5.33
N TYR A 374 -10.01 10.82 -4.74
CA TYR A 374 -11.23 10.42 -5.44
C TYR A 374 -11.75 11.51 -6.38
N GLN A 375 -11.45 12.79 -6.12
CA GLN A 375 -11.74 13.87 -7.08
C GLN A 375 -11.03 13.62 -8.41
N HIS A 376 -9.75 13.24 -8.39
CA HIS A 376 -9.00 12.91 -9.61
C HIS A 376 -9.59 11.68 -10.33
N VAL A 377 -9.93 10.63 -9.58
CA VAL A 377 -10.56 9.41 -10.14
C VAL A 377 -11.87 9.76 -10.84
N TYR A 378 -12.73 10.54 -10.19
CA TYR A 378 -14.01 10.94 -10.75
C TYR A 378 -13.82 11.90 -11.93
N ALA A 379 -12.85 12.82 -11.84
CA ALA A 379 -12.50 13.72 -12.93
C ALA A 379 -12.13 12.94 -14.20
N GLU A 380 -11.23 11.96 -14.10
CA GLU A 380 -10.84 11.14 -15.24
C GLU A 380 -11.93 10.21 -15.74
N THR A 381 -12.70 9.59 -14.83
CA THR A 381 -13.77 8.64 -15.18
C THR A 381 -14.92 9.31 -15.95
N TYR A 382 -15.20 10.58 -15.64
CA TYR A 382 -16.31 11.35 -16.21
C TYR A 382 -15.84 12.52 -17.08
N LYS A 383 -14.58 12.54 -17.53
CA LYS A 383 -13.99 13.69 -18.23
C LYS A 383 -14.73 14.17 -19.48
N ASP A 384 -15.43 13.28 -20.16
CA ASP A 384 -16.25 13.57 -21.34
C ASP A 384 -17.66 14.10 -20.98
N LEU A 385 -18.08 13.94 -19.73
CA LEU A 385 -19.36 14.40 -19.19
C LEU A 385 -19.24 15.61 -18.26
N LEU A 386 -18.01 15.95 -17.85
CA LEU A 386 -17.74 17.16 -17.07
C LEU A 386 -17.90 18.37 -17.98
N SER A 387 -18.88 19.21 -17.64
CA SER A 387 -19.03 20.52 -18.24
C SER A 387 -17.73 21.32 -18.09
N ALA A 388 -17.22 21.88 -19.19
CA ALA A 388 -16.08 22.80 -19.18
C ALA A 388 -16.40 24.10 -18.43
#